data_AF-A0A6D2I119-F1
#
_entry.id   AF-A0A6D2I119-F1
#
_cell.length_a   1.000
_cell.length_b   1.000
_cell.length_c   1.000
_cell.angle_alpha   90.00
_cell.angle_beta   90.00
_cell.angle_gamma   90.00
#
_symmetry.space_group_name_H-M   'P 1'
#
loop_
_entity.id
_entity.type
_entity.pdbx_description
1 polymer ?
#
loop_
_entity_poly.entity_id
_entity_poly.type
_entity_poly.pdbx_seq_one_letter_code
_entity_poly.pdbx_strand_id
1 'polypeptide(L)'
;MAKLNDAETLSPPPSSSSVDMTLSPRVESLEPSKTMVISDLAATLVQSGVPVIRLAAGEPDFDTPKTIAEAGMNAIRDGFTRYTLNAGITELREAICNKLKEENGLSYAPDQILVSNGAKQSLLQAILAVCSPGDEVIIPAPYWVSYTEQAKLADATPVIIPTKISDNFLLDPKDLESKLTEKSRLLILCSPSNPTGSVYPKNLLEEIARIVAKHPRLLVLSDEIYEHIIYAPATHTSFASLPNMYERTLTINGFSKAFAMTGWRLGYLAGPKHFVAACSKLQGQLTSGASSIAQKAGVAALGLGKAGGETVAEMVKAYRERRDFLVKSLGAIQGVKISEPQGAFYLFIDFSAYYGSEAEGFGLISDSSSLALYFLEKFQVAMVPGDAFGDDTCIRISYATSLDVLRVAVEKITNALEPLRATFPIVSKGSVNKTAVEKLRASPALRFRRLDGMDRDACYVALMAMIRDWRNLNPAPTNVVIASGHHCYKGTLELLNQLGYNTMVAARPESRSGDLEIAMHQWDFADPTGGV
;
A
#
# COMPACT_ATOMS: atom_id res chain seq x y z
N MET A 1 -0.05 94.19 3.33
CA MET A 1 -1.03 93.15 2.93
C MET A 1 -0.28 91.99 2.33
N ALA A 2 0.02 90.97 3.13
CA ALA A 2 0.88 89.85 2.76
C ALA A 2 0.29 88.54 3.31
N LYS A 3 0.22 87.54 2.40
CA LYS A 3 0.22 86.08 2.58
C LYS A 3 -0.70 85.46 3.65
N LEU A 4 -1.76 84.82 3.18
CA LEU A 4 -2.40 83.66 3.82
C LEU A 4 -1.87 82.41 3.10
N ASN A 5 -1.02 81.64 3.79
CA ASN A 5 -0.61 80.29 3.42
C ASN A 5 -0.76 79.47 4.70
N ASP A 6 -1.89 78.79 4.88
CA ASP A 6 -2.04 77.67 5.80
C ASP A 6 -2.78 76.58 5.02
N ALA A 7 -1.99 75.76 4.33
CA ALA A 7 -2.45 74.47 3.82
C ALA A 7 -2.03 73.43 4.85
N GLU A 8 -2.96 73.04 5.73
CA GLU A 8 -2.85 71.82 6.51
C GLU A 8 -2.68 70.64 5.55
N THR A 9 -1.54 69.97 5.66
CA THR A 9 -1.27 68.70 5.00
C THR A 9 -2.05 67.61 5.72
N LEU A 10 -3.27 67.34 5.24
CA LEU A 10 -3.99 66.12 5.60
C LEU A 10 -3.16 64.92 5.12
N SER A 11 -2.56 64.22 6.08
CA SER A 11 -1.94 62.91 5.84
C SER A 11 -2.99 61.96 5.28
N PRO A 12 -2.70 61.17 4.24
CA PRO A 12 -3.64 60.16 3.76
C PRO A 12 -3.94 59.18 4.92
N PRO A 13 -5.18 58.69 5.03
CA PRO A 13 -5.52 57.69 6.04
C PRO A 13 -4.61 56.47 5.84
N PRO A 14 -4.22 55.77 6.93
CA PRO A 14 -3.36 54.60 6.83
C PRO A 14 -3.99 53.60 5.86
N SER A 15 -3.20 53.25 4.84
CA SER A 15 -3.53 52.26 3.82
C SER A 15 -4.00 50.96 4.49
N SER A 16 -5.15 50.48 4.02
CA SER A 16 -5.75 49.15 4.25
C SER A 16 -4.92 48.19 5.11
N SER A 17 -5.41 47.90 6.31
CA SER A 17 -4.90 46.83 7.16
C SER A 17 -4.77 45.54 6.35
N SER A 18 -3.55 45.11 6.07
CA SER A 18 -3.28 43.78 5.51
C SER A 18 -3.71 42.74 6.55
N VAL A 19 -4.76 41.99 6.25
CA VAL A 19 -5.17 40.85 7.07
C VAL A 19 -4.02 39.84 7.10
N ASP A 20 -3.67 39.33 8.28
CA ASP A 20 -2.75 38.21 8.40
C ASP A 20 -3.44 36.94 7.87
N MET A 21 -2.95 36.44 6.73
CA MET A 21 -3.50 35.29 6.02
C MET A 21 -2.77 33.98 6.37
N THR A 22 -1.87 34.00 7.35
CA THR A 22 -1.10 32.80 7.73
C THR A 22 -2.00 31.73 8.34
N LEU A 23 -1.74 30.47 7.99
CA LEU A 23 -2.38 29.31 8.60
C LEU A 23 -1.51 28.80 9.75
N SER A 24 -2.09 28.02 10.66
CA SER A 24 -1.29 27.38 11.72
C SER A 24 -0.24 26.45 11.08
N PRO A 25 1.00 26.42 11.59
CA PRO A 25 2.08 25.61 10.98
C PRO A 25 1.74 24.11 10.84
N ARG A 26 0.94 23.55 11.77
CA ARG A 26 0.47 22.16 11.70
C ARG A 26 -0.40 21.87 10.48
N VAL A 27 -1.24 22.83 10.08
CA VAL A 27 -2.14 22.69 8.93
C VAL A 27 -1.39 23.01 7.64
N GLU A 28 -0.50 24.01 7.67
CA GLU A 28 0.32 24.37 6.50
C GLU A 28 1.28 23.25 6.07
N SER A 29 1.81 22.48 7.03
CA SER A 29 2.71 21.34 6.76
C SER A 29 1.98 20.00 6.54
N LEU A 30 0.65 19.97 6.63
CA LEU A 30 -0.14 18.75 6.45
C LEU A 30 -0.16 18.35 4.98
N GLU A 31 0.22 17.12 4.67
CA GLU A 31 0.18 16.65 3.30
C GLU A 31 -1.25 16.32 2.88
N PRO A 32 -1.71 16.78 1.70
CA PRO A 32 -3.03 16.41 1.21
C PRO A 32 -3.06 14.90 0.96
N SER A 33 -4.16 14.25 1.37
CA SER A 33 -4.35 12.82 1.12
C SER A 33 -4.45 12.56 -0.38
N LYS A 34 -3.38 12.04 -1.01
CA LYS A 34 -3.35 11.69 -2.44
C LYS A 34 -4.49 10.76 -2.87
N THR A 35 -4.94 9.87 -1.98
CA THR A 35 -6.14 9.05 -2.22
C THR A 35 -7.39 9.90 -2.51
N MET A 36 -7.56 11.02 -1.81
CA MET A 36 -8.70 11.92 -1.99
C MET A 36 -8.51 12.80 -3.20
N VAL A 37 -7.32 13.39 -3.37
CA VAL A 37 -6.98 14.18 -4.56
C VAL A 37 -7.25 13.41 -5.86
N ILE A 38 -6.83 12.15 -5.96
CA ILE A 38 -7.05 11.34 -7.17
C ILE A 38 -8.52 10.94 -7.32
N SER A 39 -9.21 10.64 -6.22
CA SER A 39 -10.65 10.31 -6.26
C SER A 39 -11.48 11.49 -6.74
N ASP A 40 -11.17 12.71 -6.26
CA ASP A 40 -11.84 13.95 -6.64
C ASP A 40 -11.54 14.30 -8.09
N LEU A 41 -10.27 14.19 -8.53
CA LEU A 41 -9.89 14.38 -9.93
C LEU A 41 -10.63 13.41 -10.86
N ALA A 42 -10.70 12.13 -10.50
CA ALA A 42 -11.44 11.14 -11.28
C ALA A 42 -12.94 11.45 -11.33
N ALA A 43 -13.53 11.93 -10.24
CA ALA A 43 -14.93 12.36 -10.20
C ALA A 43 -15.19 13.60 -11.07
N THR A 44 -14.30 14.60 -11.05
CA THR A 44 -14.35 15.79 -11.91
C THR A 44 -14.24 15.41 -13.38
N LEU A 45 -13.34 14.48 -13.75
CA LEU A 45 -13.22 13.99 -15.11
C LEU A 45 -14.52 13.32 -15.59
N VAL A 46 -15.12 12.45 -14.76
CA VAL A 46 -16.42 11.83 -15.06
C VAL A 46 -17.52 12.88 -15.25
N GLN A 47 -17.59 13.90 -14.38
CA GLN A 47 -18.56 14.99 -14.52
C GLN A 47 -18.36 15.83 -15.79
N SER A 48 -17.12 15.95 -16.26
CA SER A 48 -16.79 16.62 -17.52
C SER A 48 -17.06 15.78 -18.78
N GLY A 49 -17.60 14.57 -18.62
CA GLY A 49 -17.95 13.67 -19.73
C GLY A 49 -16.82 12.73 -20.16
N VAL A 50 -15.70 12.68 -19.42
CA VAL A 50 -14.59 11.74 -19.67
C VAL A 50 -14.82 10.48 -18.83
N PRO A 51 -15.07 9.30 -19.45
CA PRO A 51 -15.23 8.06 -18.69
C PRO A 51 -13.93 7.68 -17.98
N VAL A 52 -13.97 7.47 -16.66
CA VAL A 52 -12.81 7.05 -15.85
C VAL A 52 -13.15 5.81 -15.04
N ILE A 53 -12.28 4.81 -15.10
CA ILE A 53 -12.33 3.63 -14.23
C ILE A 53 -11.75 4.01 -12.87
N ARG A 54 -12.59 3.96 -11.82
CA ARG A 54 -12.24 4.44 -10.48
C ARG A 54 -11.81 3.28 -9.57
N LEU A 55 -10.50 3.07 -9.44
CA LEU A 55 -9.89 2.06 -8.55
C LEU A 55 -9.11 2.70 -7.39
N ALA A 56 -9.27 4.01 -7.19
CA ALA A 56 -8.57 4.76 -6.14
C ALA A 56 -9.22 4.57 -4.77
N ALA A 57 -10.51 4.85 -4.64
CA ALA A 57 -11.23 4.81 -3.37
C ALA A 57 -11.56 3.38 -2.93
N GLY A 58 -11.47 3.16 -1.61
CA GLY A 58 -11.80 1.90 -0.98
C GLY A 58 -13.25 1.79 -0.54
N GLU A 59 -14.16 1.92 -1.48
CA GLU A 59 -15.60 1.92 -1.28
C GLU A 59 -16.21 0.66 -1.89
N PRO A 60 -16.89 -0.19 -1.08
CA PRO A 60 -17.73 -1.28 -1.58
C PRO A 60 -18.71 -0.84 -2.68
N ASP A 61 -18.83 -1.64 -3.73
CA ASP A 61 -19.84 -1.50 -4.79
C ASP A 61 -21.20 -2.14 -4.44
N PHE A 62 -21.26 -2.83 -3.30
CA PHE A 62 -22.52 -3.30 -2.73
C PHE A 62 -23.28 -2.14 -2.09
N ASP A 63 -24.60 -2.18 -2.19
CA ASP A 63 -25.46 -1.32 -1.37
C ASP A 63 -25.36 -1.72 0.11
N THR A 64 -25.64 -0.76 0.99
CA THR A 64 -25.88 -1.07 2.40
C THR A 64 -26.99 -2.13 2.52
N PRO A 65 -26.79 -3.24 3.26
CA PRO A 65 -27.78 -4.30 3.40
C PRO A 65 -29.17 -3.80 3.78
N LYS A 66 -30.20 -4.39 3.17
CA LYS A 66 -31.58 -3.90 3.25
C LYS A 66 -32.08 -3.70 4.68
N THR A 67 -31.80 -4.65 5.58
CA THR A 67 -32.18 -4.57 7.00
C THR A 67 -31.53 -3.39 7.73
N ILE A 68 -30.29 -3.06 7.37
CA ILE A 68 -29.55 -1.91 7.91
C ILE A 68 -30.14 -0.60 7.39
N ALA A 69 -30.39 -0.53 6.08
CA ALA A 69 -31.01 0.64 5.45
C ALA A 69 -32.42 0.90 6.01
N GLU A 70 -33.22 -0.15 6.20
CA GLU A 70 -34.54 -0.10 6.84
C GLU A 70 -34.48 0.41 8.27
N ALA A 71 -33.50 -0.02 9.07
CA ALA A 71 -33.31 0.49 10.42
C ALA A 71 -32.98 2.00 10.43
N GLY A 72 -32.16 2.47 9.49
CA GLY A 72 -31.91 3.90 9.30
C GLY A 72 -33.16 4.68 8.89
N MET A 73 -33.94 4.17 7.93
CA MET A 73 -35.21 4.77 7.51
C MET A 73 -36.22 4.84 8.66
N ASN A 74 -36.33 3.78 9.46
CA ASN A 74 -37.23 3.73 10.61
C ASN A 74 -36.80 4.71 11.70
N ALA A 75 -35.49 4.83 11.97
CA ALA A 75 -34.99 5.86 12.90
C ALA A 75 -35.41 7.28 12.50
N ILE A 76 -35.45 7.58 11.19
CA ILE A 76 -35.96 8.86 10.69
C ILE A 76 -37.47 8.98 10.92
N ARG A 77 -38.24 7.95 10.52
CA ARG A 77 -39.72 7.93 10.64
C ARG A 77 -40.19 8.06 12.09
N ASP A 78 -39.48 7.41 13.01
CA ASP A 78 -39.80 7.40 14.45
C ASP A 78 -39.29 8.65 15.18
N GLY A 79 -38.66 9.59 14.45
CA GLY A 79 -38.17 10.84 15.02
C GLY A 79 -36.93 10.67 15.92
N PHE A 80 -36.12 9.64 15.72
CA PHE A 80 -34.86 9.43 16.44
C PHE A 80 -33.74 10.35 15.89
N THR A 81 -33.98 11.66 15.99
CA THR A 81 -33.19 12.74 15.34
C THR A 81 -32.60 13.73 16.34
N ARG A 82 -32.66 13.43 17.64
CA ARG A 82 -32.16 14.29 18.72
C ARG A 82 -30.74 13.89 19.12
N TYR A 83 -30.10 14.71 19.95
CA TYR A 83 -28.80 14.37 20.52
C TYR A 83 -28.84 13.01 21.20
N THR A 84 -27.80 12.23 20.94
CA THR A 84 -27.53 10.98 21.64
C THR A 84 -26.51 11.21 22.74
N LEU A 85 -26.28 10.21 23.59
CA LEU A 85 -25.15 10.25 24.52
C LEU A 85 -23.84 10.45 23.73
N ASN A 86 -22.94 11.29 24.23
CA ASN A 86 -21.70 11.64 23.54
C ASN A 86 -20.86 10.42 23.13
N ALA A 87 -20.82 9.38 23.98
CA ALA A 87 -20.09 8.15 23.69
C ALA A 87 -20.81 7.19 22.72
N GLY A 88 -22.05 7.48 22.36
CA GLY A 88 -22.94 6.62 21.61
C GLY A 88 -24.09 6.07 22.47
N ILE A 89 -25.21 5.75 21.80
CA ILE A 89 -26.39 5.15 22.43
C ILE A 89 -26.02 3.85 23.13
N THR A 90 -26.62 3.59 24.30
CA THR A 90 -26.31 2.43 25.13
C THR A 90 -26.47 1.11 24.35
N GLU A 91 -27.58 0.97 23.61
CA GLU A 91 -27.88 -0.19 22.76
C GLU A 91 -26.72 -0.54 21.80
N LEU A 92 -26.13 0.47 21.15
CA LEU A 92 -25.02 0.25 20.22
C LEU A 92 -23.73 -0.11 20.95
N ARG A 93 -23.42 0.54 22.07
CA ARG A 93 -22.21 0.21 22.86
C ARG A 93 -22.28 -1.21 23.43
N GLU A 94 -23.46 -1.64 23.88
CA GLU A 94 -23.71 -3.02 24.32
C GLU A 94 -23.59 -4.02 23.17
N ALA A 95 -24.17 -3.72 22.00
CA ALA A 95 -24.01 -4.55 20.81
C ALA A 95 -22.54 -4.69 20.38
N ILE A 96 -21.77 -3.60 20.44
CA ILE A 96 -20.32 -3.62 20.18
C ILE A 96 -19.59 -4.49 21.20
N CYS A 97 -19.92 -4.41 22.50
CA CYS A 97 -19.32 -5.28 23.51
C CYS A 97 -19.60 -6.77 23.22
N ASN A 98 -20.83 -7.09 22.81
CA ASN A 98 -21.21 -8.46 22.45
C ASN A 98 -20.44 -8.96 21.22
N LYS A 99 -20.34 -8.14 20.17
CA LYS A 99 -19.53 -8.42 18.98
C LYS A 99 -18.07 -8.72 19.37
N LEU A 100 -17.45 -7.82 20.15
CA LEU A 100 -16.05 -7.95 20.57
C LEU A 100 -15.82 -9.22 21.40
N LYS A 101 -16.79 -9.62 22.22
CA LYS A 101 -16.71 -10.86 23.00
C LYS A 101 -16.86 -12.09 22.13
N GLU A 102 -17.88 -12.13 21.25
CA GLU A 102 -18.21 -13.30 20.44
C GLU A 102 -17.20 -13.56 19.31
N GLU A 103 -16.70 -12.50 18.69
CA GLU A 103 -15.86 -12.58 17.48
C GLU A 103 -14.38 -12.43 17.79
N ASN A 104 -14.02 -11.61 18.79
CA ASN A 104 -12.63 -11.26 19.09
C ASN A 104 -12.12 -11.84 20.42
N GLY A 105 -13.01 -12.44 21.23
CA GLY A 105 -12.67 -12.93 22.57
C GLY A 105 -12.33 -11.81 23.56
N LEU A 106 -12.79 -10.58 23.31
CA LEU A 106 -12.48 -9.40 24.11
C LEU A 106 -13.65 -9.02 25.02
N SER A 107 -13.39 -8.86 26.32
CA SER A 107 -14.41 -8.48 27.29
C SER A 107 -14.27 -7.01 27.70
N TYR A 108 -15.05 -6.14 27.06
CA TYR A 108 -15.14 -4.72 27.39
C TYR A 108 -16.48 -4.41 28.07
N ALA A 109 -16.48 -3.43 28.96
CA ALA A 109 -17.71 -2.80 29.45
C ALA A 109 -18.19 -1.69 28.49
N PRO A 110 -19.48 -1.33 28.45
CA PRO A 110 -19.98 -0.29 27.54
C PRO A 110 -19.30 1.08 27.71
N ASP A 111 -18.79 1.42 28.90
CA ASP A 111 -18.05 2.67 29.16
C ASP A 111 -16.58 2.62 28.68
N GLN A 112 -16.14 1.47 28.17
CA GLN A 112 -14.89 1.29 27.43
C GLN A 112 -15.09 1.37 25.91
N ILE A 113 -16.30 1.73 25.45
CA ILE A 113 -16.63 1.93 24.03
C ILE A 113 -16.94 3.39 23.76
N LEU A 114 -16.33 3.95 22.71
CA LEU A 114 -16.62 5.28 22.17
C LEU A 114 -17.00 5.16 20.70
N VAL A 115 -18.23 5.54 20.36
CA VAL A 115 -18.75 5.62 18.98
C VAL A 115 -18.45 7.00 18.40
N SER A 116 -17.93 7.04 17.18
CA SER A 116 -17.47 8.25 16.49
C SER A 116 -17.97 8.32 15.04
N ASN A 117 -17.77 9.46 14.38
CA ASN A 117 -18.16 9.67 12.97
C ASN A 117 -17.20 8.96 11.98
N GLY A 118 -17.20 7.63 12.04
CA GLY A 118 -16.32 6.74 11.28
C GLY A 118 -14.98 6.48 11.98
N ALA A 119 -14.34 5.36 11.64
CA ALA A 119 -13.08 4.92 12.25
C ALA A 119 -11.94 5.94 12.12
N LYS A 120 -11.92 6.76 11.04
CA LYS A 120 -10.96 7.87 10.87
C LYS A 120 -10.97 8.85 12.06
N GLN A 121 -12.15 9.15 12.61
CA GLN A 121 -12.28 10.01 13.79
C GLN A 121 -11.80 9.28 15.05
N SER A 122 -12.15 8.00 15.20
CA SER A 122 -11.69 7.18 16.34
C SER A 122 -10.17 7.09 16.39
N LEU A 123 -9.50 6.91 15.23
CA LEU A 123 -8.04 6.92 15.10
C LEU A 123 -7.43 8.25 15.54
N LEU A 124 -7.92 9.36 14.99
CA LEU A 124 -7.42 10.69 15.31
C LEU A 124 -7.57 11.00 16.81
N GLN A 125 -8.73 10.72 17.39
CA GLN A 125 -8.97 10.96 18.82
C GLN A 125 -8.07 10.09 19.71
N ALA A 126 -7.85 8.82 19.34
CA ALA A 126 -6.94 7.95 20.05
C ALA A 126 -5.51 8.52 20.04
N ILE A 127 -5.01 8.94 18.88
CA ILE A 127 -3.67 9.52 18.72
C ILE A 127 -3.54 10.83 19.52
N LEU A 128 -4.50 11.76 19.37
CA LEU A 128 -4.50 13.04 20.11
C LEU A 128 -4.60 12.84 21.63
N ALA A 129 -5.28 11.80 22.10
CA ALA A 129 -5.45 11.55 23.51
C ALA A 129 -4.22 10.91 24.18
N VAL A 130 -3.39 10.18 23.42
CA VAL A 130 -2.28 9.41 24.00
C VAL A 130 -0.90 9.93 23.64
N CYS A 131 -0.73 10.66 22.54
CA CYS A 131 0.55 11.23 22.14
C CYS A 131 0.71 12.64 22.68
N SER A 132 1.88 12.90 23.28
CA SER A 132 2.34 14.25 23.65
C SER A 132 3.28 14.81 22.56
N PRO A 133 3.53 16.12 22.53
CA PRO A 133 4.50 16.71 21.62
C PRO A 133 5.87 16.02 21.71
N GLY A 134 6.39 15.58 20.58
CA GLY A 134 7.66 14.87 20.46
C GLY A 134 7.64 13.37 20.81
N ASP A 135 6.48 12.81 21.19
CA ASP A 135 6.32 11.34 21.24
C ASP A 135 6.47 10.75 19.84
N GLU A 136 6.96 9.52 19.76
CA GLU A 136 7.14 8.80 18.50
C GLU A 136 5.98 7.82 18.25
N VAL A 137 5.45 7.86 17.03
CA VAL A 137 4.41 6.94 16.53
C VAL A 137 5.03 6.03 15.48
N ILE A 138 5.20 4.75 15.82
CA ILE A 138 5.79 3.73 14.97
C ILE A 138 4.74 3.22 13.98
N ILE A 139 5.06 3.29 12.69
CA ILE A 139 4.13 3.00 11.59
C ILE A 139 4.84 2.10 10.56
N PRO A 140 4.46 0.81 10.43
CA PRO A 140 4.97 -0.05 9.36
C PRO A 140 4.50 0.45 7.99
N ALA A 141 5.43 0.63 7.05
CA ALA A 141 5.13 0.93 5.65
C ALA A 141 5.10 -0.38 4.82
N PRO A 142 4.17 -0.53 3.87
CA PRO A 142 3.21 0.47 3.40
C PRO A 142 2.05 0.71 4.39
N TYR A 143 1.74 1.98 4.65
CA TYR A 143 0.77 2.40 5.66
C TYR A 143 -0.46 3.09 5.04
N TRP A 144 -1.60 3.11 5.74
CA TRP A 144 -2.71 3.95 5.32
C TRP A 144 -2.34 5.43 5.44
N VAL A 145 -2.52 6.17 4.34
CA VAL A 145 -2.09 7.56 4.10
C VAL A 145 -2.33 8.55 5.25
N SER A 146 -3.36 8.34 6.10
CA SER A 146 -3.66 9.28 7.18
C SER A 146 -2.94 9.01 8.50
N TYR A 147 -2.27 7.86 8.69
CA TYR A 147 -1.61 7.58 9.98
C TYR A 147 -0.49 8.58 10.30
N THR A 148 0.37 8.89 9.33
CA THR A 148 1.47 9.86 9.49
C THR A 148 0.93 11.26 9.77
N GLU A 149 -0.08 11.67 9.01
CA GLU A 149 -0.67 13.00 9.12
C GLU A 149 -1.42 13.18 10.45
N GLN A 150 -2.10 12.13 10.95
CA GLN A 150 -2.72 12.17 12.27
C GLN A 150 -1.71 12.21 13.42
N ALA A 151 -0.55 11.56 13.27
CA ALA A 151 0.55 11.71 14.23
C ALA A 151 1.10 13.14 14.24
N LYS A 152 1.35 13.74 13.06
CA LYS A 152 1.79 15.15 12.94
C LYS A 152 0.78 16.12 13.56
N LEU A 153 -0.53 15.89 13.40
CA LEU A 153 -1.58 16.70 14.04
C LEU A 153 -1.55 16.68 15.57
N ALA A 154 -0.97 15.64 16.18
CA ALA A 154 -0.76 15.52 17.62
C ALA A 154 0.60 16.06 18.10
N ASP A 155 1.33 16.77 17.24
CA ASP A 155 2.74 17.17 17.45
C ASP A 155 3.67 15.97 17.72
N ALA A 156 3.27 14.77 17.30
CA ALA A 156 4.04 13.54 17.42
C ALA A 156 4.88 13.29 16.15
N THR A 157 5.94 12.51 16.28
CA THR A 157 6.87 12.20 15.19
C THR A 157 6.56 10.82 14.60
N PRO A 158 6.14 10.73 13.32
CA PRO A 158 6.03 9.44 12.63
C PRO A 158 7.41 8.78 12.50
N VAL A 159 7.53 7.53 12.97
CA VAL A 159 8.72 6.68 12.79
C VAL A 159 8.34 5.53 11.86
N ILE A 160 8.74 5.65 10.59
CA ILE A 160 8.37 4.69 9.55
C ILE A 160 9.30 3.49 9.57
N ILE A 161 8.72 2.29 9.51
CA ILE A 161 9.46 1.03 9.37
C ILE A 161 9.09 0.40 8.02
N PRO A 162 9.96 0.47 6.99
CA PRO A 162 9.72 -0.18 5.72
C PRO A 162 9.63 -1.70 5.88
N THR A 163 8.63 -2.31 5.25
CA THR A 163 8.52 -3.76 5.09
C THR A 163 8.86 -4.16 3.65
N LYS A 164 8.85 -5.46 3.34
CA LYS A 164 9.22 -5.96 2.02
C LYS A 164 8.09 -6.77 1.41
N ILE A 165 7.89 -6.63 0.10
CA ILE A 165 6.94 -7.47 -0.65
C ILE A 165 7.26 -8.97 -0.53
N SER A 166 8.54 -9.35 -0.40
CA SER A 166 8.98 -10.74 -0.20
C SER A 166 8.48 -11.35 1.10
N ASP A 167 8.21 -10.50 2.10
CA ASP A 167 7.70 -10.88 3.42
C ASP A 167 6.21 -10.54 3.55
N ASN A 168 5.51 -10.42 2.41
CA ASN A 168 4.11 -9.99 2.31
C ASN A 168 3.84 -8.67 3.04
N PHE A 169 4.79 -7.74 3.04
CA PHE A 169 4.69 -6.45 3.71
C PHE A 169 4.39 -6.51 5.22
N LEU A 170 4.79 -7.60 5.88
CA LEU A 170 4.64 -7.74 7.33
C LEU A 170 5.85 -7.12 8.05
N LEU A 171 5.60 -6.52 9.22
CA LEU A 171 6.64 -5.97 10.08
C LEU A 171 7.60 -7.07 10.56
N ASP A 172 8.90 -6.91 10.32
CA ASP A 172 9.92 -7.72 10.99
C ASP A 172 10.05 -7.27 12.45
N PRO A 173 9.85 -8.16 13.44
CA PRO A 173 10.02 -7.84 14.86
C PRO A 173 11.41 -7.28 15.20
N LYS A 174 12.46 -7.64 14.45
CA LYS A 174 13.82 -7.09 14.64
C LYS A 174 13.90 -5.64 14.23
N ASP A 175 13.24 -5.27 13.13
CA ASP A 175 13.18 -3.88 12.69
C ASP A 175 12.40 -3.04 13.69
N LEU A 176 11.34 -3.59 14.29
CA LEU A 176 10.65 -2.96 15.42
C LEU A 176 11.59 -2.72 16.61
N GLU A 177 12.29 -3.74 17.11
CA GLU A 177 13.24 -3.56 18.24
C GLU A 177 14.31 -2.51 17.91
N SER A 178 14.81 -2.46 16.68
CA SER A 178 15.84 -1.50 16.25
C SER A 178 15.39 -0.04 16.22
N LYS A 179 14.08 0.20 16.17
CA LYS A 179 13.47 1.53 16.05
C LYS A 179 12.89 2.06 17.35
N LEU A 180 12.84 1.24 18.39
CA LEU A 180 12.34 1.65 19.69
C LEU A 180 13.31 2.63 20.37
N THR A 181 12.75 3.72 20.89
CA THR A 181 13.43 4.71 21.70
C THR A 181 12.65 4.96 22.99
N GLU A 182 13.20 5.76 23.90
CA GLU A 182 12.47 6.21 25.09
C GLU A 182 11.23 7.06 24.75
N LYS A 183 11.18 7.67 23.55
CA LYS A 183 10.05 8.48 23.05
C LYS A 183 8.98 7.65 22.37
N SER A 184 9.23 6.37 22.06
CA SER A 184 8.25 5.49 21.43
C SER A 184 7.02 5.34 22.29
N ARG A 185 5.89 5.83 21.78
CA ARG A 185 4.63 5.95 22.51
C ARG A 185 3.54 5.06 21.95
N LEU A 186 3.44 4.99 20.63
CA LEU A 186 2.34 4.31 19.96
C LEU A 186 2.88 3.49 18.78
N LEU A 187 2.50 2.22 18.69
CA LEU A 187 2.66 1.40 17.50
C LEU A 187 1.30 1.28 16.81
N ILE A 188 1.22 1.59 15.52
CA ILE A 188 -0.01 1.38 14.72
C ILE A 188 0.12 0.05 13.98
N LEU A 189 -0.86 -0.84 14.16
CA LEU A 189 -1.02 -2.08 13.40
C LEU A 189 -2.36 -2.05 12.67
N CYS A 190 -2.33 -2.25 11.34
CA CYS A 190 -3.53 -2.39 10.52
C CYS A 190 -3.58 -3.81 9.94
N SER A 191 -4.59 -4.59 10.32
CA SER A 191 -4.72 -5.99 9.90
C SER A 191 -6.20 -6.41 9.84
N PRO A 192 -6.71 -6.83 8.67
CA PRO A 192 -6.07 -6.81 7.35
C PRO A 192 -5.66 -5.39 6.89
N SER A 193 -4.51 -5.28 6.22
CA SER A 193 -3.86 -4.00 5.91
C SER A 193 -4.48 -3.26 4.71
N ASN A 194 -4.55 -1.94 4.82
CA ASN A 194 -4.60 -1.00 3.70
C ASN A 194 -3.24 -0.28 3.64
N PRO A 195 -2.44 -0.43 2.57
CA PRO A 195 -2.88 -0.78 1.20
C PRO A 195 -2.61 -2.23 0.76
N THR A 196 -1.96 -3.06 1.57
CA THR A 196 -1.33 -4.31 1.07
C THR A 196 -2.27 -5.51 1.04
N GLY A 197 -3.34 -5.49 1.82
CA GLY A 197 -4.19 -6.65 2.08
C GLY A 197 -3.54 -7.76 2.90
N SER A 198 -2.36 -7.50 3.49
CA SER A 198 -1.68 -8.45 4.37
C SER A 198 -2.47 -8.67 5.65
N VAL A 199 -2.45 -9.90 6.14
CA VAL A 199 -3.02 -10.27 7.44
C VAL A 199 -1.89 -10.75 8.33
N TYR A 200 -1.78 -10.16 9.51
CA TYR A 200 -0.77 -10.57 10.48
C TYR A 200 -1.10 -11.95 11.07
N PRO A 201 -0.22 -12.96 10.90
CA PRO A 201 -0.39 -14.25 11.55
C PRO A 201 -0.27 -14.11 13.07
N LYS A 202 -1.03 -14.92 13.81
CA LYS A 202 -1.06 -14.89 15.29
C LYS A 202 0.34 -15.03 15.90
N ASN A 203 1.19 -15.91 15.39
CA ASN A 203 2.55 -16.13 15.90
C ASN A 203 3.43 -14.88 15.74
N LEU A 204 3.28 -14.12 14.66
CA LEU A 204 4.00 -12.87 14.46
C LEU A 204 3.48 -11.78 15.41
N LEU A 205 2.16 -11.69 15.60
CA LEU A 205 1.59 -10.76 16.57
C LEU A 205 2.01 -11.08 18.01
N GLU A 206 2.13 -12.37 18.38
CA GLU A 206 2.65 -12.79 19.68
C GLU A 206 4.11 -12.37 19.87
N GLU A 207 4.93 -12.39 18.82
CA GLU A 207 6.30 -11.89 18.87
C GLU A 207 6.36 -10.38 19.07
N ILE A 208 5.54 -9.62 18.31
CA ILE A 208 5.40 -8.18 18.47
C ILE A 208 4.88 -7.84 19.87
N ALA A 209 3.89 -8.56 20.39
CA ALA A 209 3.36 -8.37 21.74
C ALA A 209 4.41 -8.59 22.83
N ARG A 210 5.30 -9.58 22.67
CA ARG A 210 6.44 -9.78 23.58
C ARG A 210 7.40 -8.60 23.58
N ILE A 211 7.65 -7.98 22.43
CA ILE A 211 8.45 -6.75 22.33
C ILE A 211 7.72 -5.63 23.06
N VAL A 212 6.46 -5.36 22.71
CA VAL A 212 5.65 -4.28 23.30
C VAL A 212 5.59 -4.38 24.82
N ALA A 213 5.44 -5.59 25.37
CA ALA A 213 5.37 -5.82 26.81
C ALA A 213 6.63 -5.36 27.57
N LYS A 214 7.82 -5.38 26.94
CA LYS A 214 9.08 -4.92 27.54
C LYS A 214 9.13 -3.39 27.70
N HIS A 215 8.27 -2.65 26.99
CA HIS A 215 8.28 -1.19 26.97
C HIS A 215 7.00 -0.65 27.63
N PRO A 216 7.04 -0.21 28.90
CA PRO A 216 5.84 0.16 29.65
C PRO A 216 5.09 1.38 29.10
N ARG A 217 5.78 2.29 28.37
CA ARG A 217 5.14 3.45 27.72
C ARG A 217 4.43 3.11 26.41
N LEU A 218 4.80 2.00 25.76
CA LEU A 218 4.39 1.68 24.41
C LEU A 218 2.96 1.10 24.40
N LEU A 219 2.07 1.84 23.76
CA LEU A 219 0.71 1.43 23.44
C LEU A 219 0.63 0.87 22.02
N VAL A 220 -0.45 0.14 21.74
CA VAL A 220 -0.78 -0.30 20.38
C VAL A 220 -2.13 0.24 19.97
N LEU A 221 -2.18 0.86 18.80
CA LEU A 221 -3.42 1.17 18.11
C LEU A 221 -3.64 0.10 17.05
N SER A 222 -4.68 -0.70 17.23
CA SER A 222 -5.02 -1.84 16.36
C SER A 222 -6.20 -1.42 15.48
N ASP A 223 -5.94 -1.11 14.21
CA ASP A 223 -6.97 -0.80 13.21
C ASP A 223 -7.44 -2.10 12.54
N GLU A 224 -8.63 -2.53 12.93
CA GLU A 224 -9.23 -3.82 12.59
C GLU A 224 -10.44 -3.65 11.66
N ILE A 225 -10.57 -2.49 10.99
CA ILE A 225 -11.74 -2.13 10.17
C ILE A 225 -12.04 -3.10 9.00
N TYR A 226 -11.04 -3.87 8.55
CA TYR A 226 -11.18 -4.87 7.48
C TYR A 226 -11.36 -6.30 7.98
N GLU A 227 -11.50 -6.53 9.29
CA GLU A 227 -11.54 -7.84 9.95
C GLU A 227 -12.37 -8.91 9.21
N HIS A 228 -13.59 -8.56 8.76
CA HIS A 228 -14.48 -9.51 8.10
C HIS A 228 -14.18 -9.71 6.61
N ILE A 229 -13.38 -8.85 6.01
CA ILE A 229 -12.93 -9.00 4.62
C ILE A 229 -11.62 -9.75 4.63
N ILE A 230 -11.70 -11.05 4.87
CA ILE A 230 -10.55 -11.94 5.04
C ILE A 230 -10.76 -13.22 4.23
N TYR A 231 -9.69 -13.73 3.63
CA TYR A 231 -9.71 -14.87 2.72
C TYR A 231 -9.06 -16.08 3.38
N ALA A 232 -9.86 -17.14 3.57
CA ALA A 232 -9.36 -18.40 4.10
C ALA A 232 -8.17 -18.94 3.28
N PRO A 233 -7.12 -19.47 3.93
CA PRO A 233 -7.08 -19.90 5.33
C PRO A 233 -6.64 -18.83 6.34
N ALA A 234 -6.47 -17.57 5.94
CA ALA A 234 -6.12 -16.50 6.88
C ALA A 234 -7.22 -16.30 7.92
N THR A 235 -6.82 -15.93 9.13
CA THR A 235 -7.73 -15.64 10.25
C THR A 235 -7.33 -14.32 10.90
N HIS A 236 -8.33 -13.59 11.40
CA HIS A 236 -8.09 -12.35 12.14
C HIS A 236 -7.72 -12.68 13.59
N THR A 237 -6.78 -11.94 14.15
CA THR A 237 -6.46 -11.98 15.58
C THR A 237 -6.38 -10.55 16.08
N SER A 238 -7.36 -10.16 16.90
CA SER A 238 -7.33 -8.85 17.54
C SER A 238 -6.15 -8.75 18.50
N PHE A 239 -5.36 -7.70 18.38
CA PHE A 239 -4.11 -7.57 19.12
C PHE A 239 -4.33 -7.54 20.64
N ALA A 240 -5.45 -6.94 21.08
CA ALA A 240 -5.84 -6.87 22.49
C ALA A 240 -6.11 -8.25 23.14
N SER A 241 -6.29 -9.31 22.34
CA SER A 241 -6.54 -10.68 22.84
C SER A 241 -5.25 -11.40 23.27
N LEU A 242 -4.09 -10.85 22.91
CA LEU A 242 -2.80 -11.43 23.19
C LEU A 242 -2.38 -11.19 24.66
N PRO A 243 -1.54 -12.06 25.22
CA PRO A 243 -1.07 -11.91 26.60
C PRO A 243 -0.49 -10.52 26.88
N ASN A 244 -0.95 -9.88 27.96
CA ASN A 244 -0.54 -8.55 28.43
C ASN A 244 -0.88 -7.37 27.49
N MET A 245 -1.67 -7.58 26.43
CA MET A 245 -1.96 -6.52 25.45
C MET A 245 -3.27 -5.76 25.72
N TYR A 246 -4.24 -6.34 26.45
CA TYR A 246 -5.53 -5.70 26.73
C TYR A 246 -5.42 -4.30 27.35
N GLU A 247 -4.55 -4.13 28.35
CA GLU A 247 -4.40 -2.87 29.10
C GLU A 247 -3.69 -1.73 28.32
N ARG A 248 -3.14 -2.03 27.15
CA ARG A 248 -2.33 -1.10 26.35
C ARG A 248 -2.75 -1.02 24.87
N THR A 249 -3.88 -1.64 24.52
CA THR A 249 -4.39 -1.66 23.14
C THR A 249 -5.62 -0.77 23.01
N LEU A 250 -5.61 0.09 21.98
CA LEU A 250 -6.75 0.85 21.51
C LEU A 250 -7.24 0.16 20.22
N THR A 251 -8.30 -0.63 20.33
CA THR A 251 -8.90 -1.34 19.21
C THR A 251 -9.85 -0.41 18.47
N ILE A 252 -9.58 -0.19 17.18
CA ILE A 252 -10.39 0.63 16.29
C ILE A 252 -11.07 -0.28 15.28
N ASN A 253 -12.37 -0.09 15.09
CA ASN A 253 -13.13 -0.81 14.09
C ASN A 253 -14.39 0.00 13.72
N GLY A 254 -15.28 -0.55 12.89
CA GLY A 254 -16.46 0.16 12.42
C GLY A 254 -17.20 -0.56 11.30
N PHE A 255 -18.09 0.19 10.65
CA PHE A 255 -19.13 -0.42 9.81
C PHE A 255 -18.89 -0.22 8.32
N SER A 256 -17.98 0.68 7.96
CA SER A 256 -17.82 1.16 6.58
C SER A 256 -17.47 0.07 5.57
N LYS A 257 -16.73 -0.96 5.98
CA LYS A 257 -16.15 -1.95 5.08
C LYS A 257 -16.96 -3.24 5.05
N ALA A 258 -17.16 -3.84 6.22
CA ALA A 258 -17.89 -5.10 6.34
C ALA A 258 -19.36 -5.00 5.87
N PHE A 259 -20.01 -3.85 6.07
CA PHE A 259 -21.44 -3.68 5.82
C PHE A 259 -21.76 -2.68 4.69
N ALA A 260 -20.77 -2.29 3.88
CA ALA A 260 -20.94 -1.28 2.83
C ALA A 260 -21.60 0.03 3.33
N MET A 261 -21.13 0.53 4.49
CA MET A 261 -21.67 1.72 5.17
C MET A 261 -20.72 2.93 5.13
N THR A 262 -19.97 3.13 4.05
CA THR A 262 -18.96 4.22 3.91
C THR A 262 -19.55 5.60 4.18
N GLY A 263 -20.70 5.90 3.55
CA GLY A 263 -21.41 7.18 3.66
C GLY A 263 -22.15 7.42 4.98
N TRP A 264 -22.38 6.38 5.79
CA TRP A 264 -23.07 6.50 7.08
C TRP A 264 -22.20 7.07 8.20
N ARG A 265 -20.87 7.03 8.00
CA ARG A 265 -19.87 7.57 8.93
C ARG A 265 -19.98 7.00 10.35
N LEU A 266 -19.90 5.67 10.49
CA LEU A 266 -19.96 5.02 11.81
C LEU A 266 -18.72 4.16 12.09
N GLY A 267 -18.07 4.42 13.22
CA GLY A 267 -16.93 3.66 13.73
C GLY A 267 -16.84 3.75 15.25
N TYR A 268 -15.95 2.97 15.85
CA TYR A 268 -15.79 2.93 17.29
C TYR A 268 -14.34 2.66 17.73
N LEU A 269 -14.04 3.11 18.95
CA LEU A 269 -12.86 2.77 19.73
C LEU A 269 -13.29 1.91 20.92
N ALA A 270 -12.56 0.82 21.17
CA ALA A 270 -12.60 0.05 22.41
C ALA A 270 -11.21 0.03 23.06
N GLY A 271 -11.13 0.16 24.38
CA GLY A 271 -9.83 0.13 25.07
C GLY A 271 -9.90 0.38 26.57
N PRO A 272 -8.74 0.61 27.23
CA PRO A 272 -8.69 0.92 28.65
C PRO A 272 -9.55 2.14 28.99
N LYS A 273 -10.36 2.03 30.04
CA LYS A 273 -11.37 3.03 30.44
C LYS A 273 -10.84 4.46 30.52
N HIS A 274 -9.61 4.65 31.02
CA HIS A 274 -9.03 5.98 31.17
C HIS A 274 -8.68 6.63 29.83
N PHE A 275 -8.21 5.87 28.84
CA PHE A 275 -7.98 6.38 27.48
C PHE A 275 -9.30 6.68 26.77
N VAL A 276 -10.29 5.78 26.88
CA VAL A 276 -11.61 5.97 26.27
C VAL A 276 -12.32 7.20 26.86
N ALA A 277 -12.22 7.42 28.18
CA ALA A 277 -12.76 8.61 28.83
C ALA A 277 -12.08 9.90 28.32
N ALA A 278 -10.76 9.89 28.10
CA ALA A 278 -10.05 11.02 27.52
C ALA A 278 -10.49 11.30 26.07
N CYS A 279 -10.62 10.27 25.24
CA CYS A 279 -11.16 10.39 23.88
C CYS A 279 -12.60 10.90 23.89
N SER A 280 -13.44 10.44 24.82
CA SER A 280 -14.83 10.90 24.94
C SER A 280 -14.90 12.38 25.33
N LYS A 281 -14.04 12.81 26.26
CA LYS A 281 -13.90 14.24 26.64
C LYS A 281 -13.50 15.09 25.43
N LEU A 282 -12.55 14.62 24.61
CA LEU A 282 -12.14 15.28 23.37
C LEU A 282 -13.30 15.34 22.36
N GLN A 283 -14.00 14.22 22.12
CA GLN A 283 -15.14 14.16 21.20
C GLN A 283 -16.26 15.15 21.57
N GLY A 284 -16.52 15.32 22.87
CA GLY A 284 -17.51 16.27 23.36
C GLY A 284 -17.24 17.73 22.98
N GLN A 285 -15.98 18.07 22.65
CA GLN A 285 -15.58 19.41 22.20
C GLN A 285 -15.40 19.50 20.67
N LEU A 286 -15.40 18.37 19.95
CA LEU A 286 -15.16 18.33 18.51
C LEU A 286 -16.45 18.19 17.70
N THR A 287 -17.28 17.19 18.03
CA THR A 287 -18.43 16.83 17.19
C THR A 287 -19.69 16.51 17.97
N SER A 288 -19.62 16.34 19.30
CA SER A 288 -20.61 15.54 20.04
C SER A 288 -20.66 14.09 19.50
N GLY A 289 -21.71 13.33 19.84
CA GLY A 289 -21.90 11.95 19.38
C GLY A 289 -22.18 11.83 17.87
N ALA A 290 -21.92 10.65 17.31
CA ALA A 290 -22.22 10.34 15.91
C ALA A 290 -23.72 10.45 15.58
N SER A 291 -24.06 10.54 14.29
CA SER A 291 -25.45 10.60 13.81
C SER A 291 -26.34 9.55 14.46
N SER A 292 -27.46 9.98 15.06
CA SER A 292 -28.43 9.09 15.73
C SER A 292 -29.00 8.02 14.79
N ILE A 293 -29.22 8.40 13.53
CA ILE A 293 -29.73 7.52 12.47
C ILE A 293 -28.71 6.43 12.14
N ALA A 294 -27.44 6.83 11.96
CA ALA A 294 -26.36 5.88 11.69
C ALA A 294 -26.18 4.91 12.86
N GLN A 295 -26.30 5.37 14.10
CA GLN A 295 -26.18 4.50 15.26
C GLN A 295 -27.25 3.40 15.29
N LYS A 296 -28.52 3.71 14.98
CA LYS A 296 -29.58 2.69 14.88
C LYS A 296 -29.33 1.70 13.72
N ALA A 297 -28.81 2.18 12.59
CA ALA A 297 -28.38 1.31 11.50
C ALA A 297 -27.21 0.40 11.93
N GLY A 298 -26.25 0.91 12.72
CA GLY A 298 -25.15 0.12 13.28
C GLY A 298 -25.62 -1.00 14.22
N VAL A 299 -26.67 -0.77 15.02
CA VAL A 299 -27.29 -1.82 15.84
C VAL A 299 -27.84 -2.93 14.94
N ALA A 300 -28.57 -2.58 13.88
CA ALA A 300 -29.10 -3.56 12.93
C ALA A 300 -27.98 -4.32 12.20
N ALA A 301 -26.86 -3.66 11.91
CA ALA A 301 -25.69 -4.28 11.29
C ALA A 301 -25.09 -5.38 12.19
N LEU A 302 -24.89 -5.09 13.48
CA LEU A 302 -24.44 -6.10 14.44
C LEU A 302 -25.51 -7.17 14.72
N GLY A 303 -26.78 -6.83 14.51
CA GLY A 303 -27.91 -7.76 14.59
C GLY A 303 -27.99 -8.77 13.43
N LEU A 304 -27.17 -8.64 12.39
CA LEU A 304 -27.04 -9.66 11.33
C LEU A 304 -26.43 -10.98 11.83
N GLY A 305 -25.85 -10.97 13.03
CA GLY A 305 -25.22 -12.13 13.67
C GLY A 305 -23.71 -12.16 13.46
N LYS A 306 -23.08 -13.24 13.93
CA LYS A 306 -21.63 -13.40 13.94
C LYS A 306 -21.00 -13.13 12.56
N ALA A 307 -20.01 -12.25 12.54
CA ALA A 307 -19.30 -11.78 11.36
C ALA A 307 -20.21 -11.22 10.25
N GLY A 308 -21.43 -10.77 10.60
CA GLY A 308 -22.44 -10.27 9.67
C GLY A 308 -23.19 -11.36 8.87
N GLY A 309 -23.03 -12.63 9.25
CA GLY A 309 -23.74 -13.77 8.67
C GLY A 309 -23.51 -13.95 7.17
N GLU A 310 -24.50 -14.56 6.50
CA GLU A 310 -24.45 -14.81 5.05
C GLU A 310 -24.32 -13.52 4.22
N THR A 311 -24.89 -12.41 4.70
CA THR A 311 -24.81 -11.12 4.00
C THR A 311 -23.36 -10.66 3.80
N VAL A 312 -22.52 -10.78 4.82
CA VAL A 312 -21.11 -10.43 4.69
C VAL A 312 -20.34 -11.54 3.97
N ALA A 313 -20.69 -12.80 4.18
CA ALA A 313 -20.06 -13.92 3.48
C ALA A 313 -20.20 -13.83 1.94
N GLU A 314 -21.36 -13.38 1.44
CA GLU A 314 -21.60 -13.11 0.02
C GLU A 314 -20.68 -12.03 -0.53
N MET A 315 -20.51 -10.91 0.19
CA MET A 315 -19.59 -9.84 -0.18
C MET A 315 -18.14 -10.34 -0.19
N VAL A 316 -17.72 -11.09 0.83
CA VAL A 316 -16.36 -11.65 0.93
C VAL A 316 -16.08 -12.62 -0.21
N LYS A 317 -17.05 -13.47 -0.57
CA LYS A 317 -16.93 -14.40 -1.71
C LYS A 317 -16.72 -13.64 -3.02
N ALA A 318 -17.50 -12.59 -3.26
CA ALA A 318 -17.35 -11.76 -4.45
C ALA A 318 -16.00 -11.03 -4.49
N TYR A 319 -15.55 -10.49 -3.35
CA TYR A 319 -14.23 -9.86 -3.27
C TYR A 319 -13.09 -10.85 -3.51
N ARG A 320 -13.22 -12.09 -3.04
CA ARG A 320 -12.23 -13.14 -3.31
C ARG A 320 -12.15 -13.47 -4.80
N GLU A 321 -13.28 -13.62 -5.48
CA GLU A 321 -13.30 -13.84 -6.94
C GLU A 321 -12.59 -12.72 -7.70
N ARG A 322 -12.87 -11.47 -7.32
CA ARG A 322 -12.24 -10.27 -7.92
C ARG A 322 -10.74 -10.21 -7.65
N ARG A 323 -10.32 -10.53 -6.43
CA ARG A 323 -8.91 -10.68 -6.06
C ARG A 323 -8.22 -11.72 -6.93
N ASP A 324 -8.79 -12.93 -7.01
CA ASP A 324 -8.20 -14.05 -7.74
C ASP A 324 -8.06 -13.72 -9.23
N PHE A 325 -9.06 -13.04 -9.80
CA PHE A 325 -9.01 -12.53 -11.17
C PHE A 325 -7.85 -11.54 -11.38
N LEU A 326 -7.70 -10.53 -10.51
CA LEU A 326 -6.65 -9.52 -10.66
C LEU A 326 -5.25 -10.08 -10.41
N VAL A 327 -5.07 -10.89 -9.37
CA VAL A 327 -3.78 -11.54 -9.07
C VAL A 327 -3.34 -12.40 -10.26
N LYS A 328 -4.25 -13.21 -10.82
CA LYS A 328 -3.96 -14.03 -12.00
C LYS A 328 -3.63 -13.17 -13.22
N SER A 329 -4.42 -12.14 -13.49
CA SER A 329 -4.30 -11.35 -14.72
C SER A 329 -3.07 -10.45 -14.71
N LEU A 330 -2.88 -9.68 -13.63
CA LEU A 330 -1.77 -8.73 -13.53
C LEU A 330 -0.45 -9.44 -13.20
N GLY A 331 -0.49 -10.57 -12.50
CA GLY A 331 0.70 -11.39 -12.22
C GLY A 331 1.28 -12.08 -13.47
N ALA A 332 0.54 -12.13 -14.58
CA ALA A 332 1.05 -12.63 -15.86
C ALA A 332 1.86 -11.57 -16.64
N ILE A 333 1.79 -10.28 -16.23
CA ILE A 333 2.51 -9.19 -16.89
C ILE A 333 3.98 -9.23 -16.48
N GLN A 334 4.87 -9.16 -17.45
CA GLN A 334 6.32 -9.24 -17.23
C GLN A 334 6.81 -8.13 -16.30
N GLY A 335 7.63 -8.48 -15.29
CA GLY A 335 8.22 -7.51 -14.36
C GLY A 335 7.29 -7.07 -13.22
N VAL A 336 6.00 -7.38 -13.28
CA VAL A 336 5.05 -7.12 -12.19
C VAL A 336 5.28 -8.10 -11.04
N LYS A 337 5.31 -7.59 -9.80
CA LYS A 337 5.33 -8.44 -8.59
C LYS A 337 4.12 -8.15 -7.71
N ILE A 338 3.54 -9.22 -7.17
CA ILE A 338 2.32 -9.17 -6.35
C ILE A 338 2.52 -10.03 -5.11
N SER A 339 2.26 -9.44 -3.94
CA SER A 339 1.94 -10.19 -2.73
C SER A 339 0.44 -10.49 -2.76
N GLU A 340 0.05 -11.78 -2.81
CA GLU A 340 -1.38 -12.14 -2.81
C GLU A 340 -2.03 -11.67 -1.49
N PRO A 341 -3.05 -10.80 -1.52
CA PRO A 341 -3.63 -10.26 -0.31
C PRO A 341 -4.48 -11.32 0.40
N GLN A 342 -4.36 -11.37 1.72
CA GLN A 342 -5.08 -12.31 2.58
C GLN A 342 -6.37 -11.69 3.14
N GLY A 343 -6.57 -10.38 2.97
CA GLY A 343 -7.80 -9.68 3.33
C GLY A 343 -7.85 -8.27 2.75
N ALA A 344 -8.74 -7.44 3.29
CA ALA A 344 -9.14 -6.15 2.73
C ALA A 344 -9.63 -6.30 1.28
N PHE A 345 -9.57 -5.23 0.48
CA PHE A 345 -9.94 -5.29 -0.94
C PHE A 345 -8.96 -4.50 -1.84
N TYR A 346 -7.67 -4.61 -1.52
CA TYR A 346 -6.61 -3.90 -2.23
C TYR A 346 -5.55 -4.84 -2.76
N LEU A 347 -5.01 -4.50 -3.93
CA LEU A 347 -3.72 -4.98 -4.38
C LEU A 347 -2.71 -3.83 -4.32
N PHE A 348 -1.54 -4.12 -3.76
CA PHE A 348 -0.39 -3.22 -3.76
C PHE A 348 0.68 -3.82 -4.66
N ILE A 349 0.70 -3.34 -5.89
CA ILE A 349 1.37 -4.00 -7.02
C ILE A 349 2.68 -3.30 -7.29
N ASP A 350 3.79 -4.04 -7.27
CA ASP A 350 5.11 -3.54 -7.64
C ASP A 350 5.22 -3.46 -9.16
N PHE A 351 5.32 -2.22 -9.66
CA PHE A 351 5.55 -1.88 -11.06
C PHE A 351 6.94 -1.26 -11.27
N SER A 352 7.81 -1.29 -10.25
CA SER A 352 9.10 -0.58 -10.26
C SER A 352 10.05 -1.03 -11.38
N ALA A 353 9.85 -2.23 -11.93
CA ALA A 353 10.57 -2.70 -13.11
C ALA A 353 10.37 -1.76 -14.32
N TYR A 354 9.25 -1.05 -14.41
CA TYR A 354 8.95 -0.13 -15.51
C TYR A 354 9.52 1.28 -15.32
N TYR A 355 10.08 1.60 -14.16
CA TYR A 355 10.68 2.91 -13.92
C TYR A 355 11.93 3.11 -14.80
N GLY A 356 12.06 4.31 -15.34
CA GLY A 356 13.02 4.65 -16.39
C GLY A 356 12.50 4.47 -17.82
N SER A 357 11.26 3.99 -18.01
CA SER A 357 10.64 3.91 -19.33
C SER A 357 10.19 5.29 -19.82
N GLU A 358 10.39 5.56 -21.10
CA GLU A 358 9.81 6.72 -21.78
C GLU A 358 8.51 6.31 -22.46
N ALA A 359 7.39 6.93 -22.07
CA ALA A 359 6.08 6.66 -22.65
C ALA A 359 5.76 7.69 -23.74
N GLU A 360 5.54 7.22 -24.98
CA GLU A 360 5.26 8.11 -26.12
C GLU A 360 4.06 9.02 -25.85
N GLY A 361 4.24 10.32 -26.07
CA GLY A 361 3.21 11.33 -25.84
C GLY A 361 2.88 11.63 -24.37
N PHE A 362 3.59 11.02 -23.41
CA PHE A 362 3.48 11.32 -21.97
C PHE A 362 4.80 11.84 -21.40
N GLY A 363 5.89 11.10 -21.61
CA GLY A 363 7.22 11.40 -21.07
C GLY A 363 7.78 10.28 -20.19
N LEU A 364 8.81 10.62 -19.41
CA LEU A 364 9.49 9.70 -18.50
C LEU A 364 8.59 9.22 -17.36
N ILE A 365 8.52 7.91 -17.16
CA ILE A 365 7.94 7.27 -15.97
C ILE A 365 9.09 6.93 -15.02
N SER A 366 9.18 7.63 -13.90
CA SER A 366 10.34 7.52 -12.98
C SER A 366 9.99 7.04 -11.58
N ASP A 367 8.71 7.07 -11.20
CA ASP A 367 8.21 6.78 -9.85
C ASP A 367 6.74 6.35 -9.89
N SER A 368 6.17 6.01 -8.73
CA SER A 368 4.77 5.59 -8.64
C SER A 368 3.79 6.72 -9.01
N SER A 369 4.13 7.98 -8.74
CA SER A 369 3.30 9.15 -9.04
C SER A 369 3.15 9.39 -10.55
N SER A 370 4.27 9.42 -11.29
CA SER A 370 4.31 9.54 -12.75
C SER A 370 3.64 8.35 -13.44
N LEU A 371 3.82 7.13 -12.93
CA LEU A 371 3.14 5.95 -13.46
C LEU A 371 1.61 5.99 -13.21
N ALA A 372 1.17 6.38 -12.01
CA ALA A 372 -0.26 6.52 -11.71
C ALA A 372 -0.92 7.62 -12.57
N LEU A 373 -0.20 8.72 -12.80
CA LEU A 373 -0.66 9.79 -13.68
C LEU A 373 -0.74 9.33 -15.14
N TYR A 374 0.24 8.55 -15.62
CA TYR A 374 0.22 7.95 -16.95
C TYR A 374 -1.02 7.06 -17.17
N PHE A 375 -1.33 6.17 -16.21
CA PHE A 375 -2.53 5.35 -16.28
C PHE A 375 -3.83 6.18 -16.31
N LEU A 376 -3.87 7.29 -15.55
CA LEU A 376 -5.03 8.18 -15.52
C LEU A 376 -5.18 8.96 -16.84
N GLU A 377 -4.15 9.65 -17.30
CA GLU A 377 -4.25 10.54 -18.45
C GLU A 377 -4.39 9.79 -19.77
N LYS A 378 -3.60 8.73 -19.97
CA LYS A 378 -3.57 8.01 -21.25
C LYS A 378 -4.61 6.89 -21.33
N PHE A 379 -4.94 6.27 -20.20
CA PHE A 379 -5.82 5.10 -20.18
C PHE A 379 -7.09 5.28 -19.34
N GLN A 380 -7.26 6.42 -18.67
CA GLN A 380 -8.43 6.74 -17.84
C GLN A 380 -8.67 5.70 -16.73
N VAL A 381 -7.59 5.22 -16.12
CA VAL A 381 -7.63 4.31 -14.96
C VAL A 381 -7.05 5.04 -13.74
N ALA A 382 -7.91 5.39 -12.79
CA ALA A 382 -7.52 6.08 -11.57
C ALA A 382 -7.12 5.08 -10.48
N MET A 383 -5.85 5.10 -10.07
CA MET A 383 -5.25 4.30 -9.00
C MET A 383 -4.45 5.22 -8.06
N VAL A 384 -3.98 4.73 -6.92
CA VAL A 384 -3.21 5.58 -5.97
C VAL A 384 -1.73 5.21 -6.01
N PRO A 385 -0.81 6.17 -6.21
CA PRO A 385 0.62 5.90 -6.19
C PRO A 385 1.08 5.40 -4.82
N GLY A 386 2.10 4.54 -4.82
CA GLY A 386 2.65 3.89 -3.64
C GLY A 386 3.33 4.85 -2.66
N ASP A 387 3.88 5.94 -3.17
CA ASP A 387 4.50 6.98 -2.34
C ASP A 387 3.54 7.60 -1.30
N ALA A 388 2.23 7.64 -1.60
CA ALA A 388 1.18 8.04 -0.67
C ALA A 388 1.08 7.15 0.58
N PHE A 389 1.64 5.94 0.50
CA PHE A 389 1.62 4.91 1.53
C PHE A 389 3.03 4.64 2.08
N GLY A 390 4.04 5.44 1.68
CA GLY A 390 5.43 5.29 2.12
C GLY A 390 6.23 4.23 1.39
N ASP A 391 5.77 3.74 0.23
CA ASP A 391 6.50 2.78 -0.62
C ASP A 391 6.30 3.08 -2.11
N ASP A 392 7.25 3.81 -2.68
CA ASP A 392 7.21 4.28 -4.06
C ASP A 392 7.43 3.18 -5.11
N THR A 393 7.66 1.92 -4.72
CA THR A 393 7.81 0.83 -5.69
C THR A 393 6.48 0.34 -6.26
N CYS A 394 5.37 0.70 -5.61
CA CYS A 394 4.07 0.09 -5.85
C CYS A 394 2.99 1.08 -6.30
N ILE A 395 1.85 0.55 -6.78
CA ILE A 395 0.58 1.27 -6.97
C ILE A 395 -0.53 0.48 -6.28
N ARG A 396 -1.44 1.19 -5.59
CA ARG A 396 -2.62 0.59 -4.97
C ARG A 396 -3.81 0.56 -5.93
N ILE A 397 -4.40 -0.62 -6.09
CA ILE A 397 -5.66 -0.87 -6.79
C ILE A 397 -6.72 -1.33 -5.78
N SER A 398 -7.84 -0.62 -5.69
CA SER A 398 -9.05 -1.11 -5.03
C SER A 398 -9.83 -2.02 -5.96
N TYR A 399 -10.17 -3.22 -5.52
CA TYR A 399 -11.02 -4.15 -6.27
C TYR A 399 -12.44 -4.29 -5.70
N ALA A 400 -12.85 -3.30 -4.91
CA ALA A 400 -14.22 -3.13 -4.43
C ALA A 400 -15.15 -2.56 -5.53
N THR A 401 -15.07 -3.09 -6.75
CA THR A 401 -15.91 -2.73 -7.89
C THR A 401 -16.31 -3.99 -8.66
N SER A 402 -17.16 -3.85 -9.68
CA SER A 402 -17.66 -5.01 -10.43
C SER A 402 -16.53 -5.71 -11.20
N LEU A 403 -16.67 -7.02 -11.38
CA LEU A 403 -15.69 -7.81 -12.14
C LEU A 403 -15.55 -7.32 -13.59
N ASP A 404 -16.62 -6.78 -14.18
CA ASP A 404 -16.57 -6.21 -15.54
C ASP A 404 -15.71 -4.94 -15.61
N VAL A 405 -15.83 -4.05 -14.62
CA VAL A 405 -14.95 -2.87 -14.52
C VAL A 405 -13.49 -3.31 -14.36
N LEU A 406 -13.24 -4.36 -13.56
CA LEU A 406 -11.89 -4.91 -13.37
C LEU A 406 -11.32 -5.54 -14.65
N ARG A 407 -12.14 -6.23 -15.46
CA ARG A 407 -11.70 -6.77 -16.76
C ARG A 407 -11.22 -5.68 -17.70
N VAL A 408 -12.01 -4.61 -17.84
CA VAL A 408 -11.63 -3.46 -18.68
C VAL A 408 -10.40 -2.74 -18.11
N ALA A 409 -10.26 -2.65 -16.79
CA ALA A 409 -9.08 -2.08 -16.16
C ALA A 409 -7.81 -2.88 -16.47
N VAL A 410 -7.87 -4.21 -16.35
CA VAL A 410 -6.75 -5.11 -16.67
C VAL A 410 -6.32 -4.97 -18.12
N GLU A 411 -7.28 -4.92 -19.05
CA GLU A 411 -6.99 -4.72 -20.48
C GLU A 411 -6.24 -3.39 -20.69
N LYS A 412 -6.77 -2.30 -20.12
CA LYS A 412 -6.14 -0.97 -20.21
C LYS A 412 -4.75 -0.92 -19.57
N ILE A 413 -4.56 -1.54 -18.40
CA ILE A 413 -3.26 -1.61 -17.72
C ILE A 413 -2.27 -2.41 -18.55
N THR A 414 -2.69 -3.54 -19.13
CA THR A 414 -1.83 -4.38 -19.98
C THR A 414 -1.37 -3.59 -21.22
N ASN A 415 -2.31 -2.93 -21.91
CA ASN A 415 -2.00 -2.11 -23.08
C ASN A 415 -1.11 -0.90 -22.75
N ALA A 416 -1.25 -0.34 -21.54
CA ALA A 416 -0.40 0.75 -21.07
C ALA A 416 1.04 0.32 -20.79
N LEU A 417 1.25 -0.93 -20.38
CA LEU A 417 2.58 -1.45 -20.07
C LEU A 417 3.29 -2.07 -21.28
N GLU A 418 2.55 -2.48 -22.32
CA GLU A 418 3.09 -3.07 -23.55
C GLU A 418 4.19 -2.24 -24.25
N PRO A 419 4.06 -0.91 -24.44
CA PRO A 419 5.12 -0.11 -25.07
C PRO A 419 6.30 0.18 -24.14
N LEU A 420 6.18 -0.12 -22.84
CA LEU A 420 7.20 0.18 -21.83
C LEU A 420 8.16 -1.00 -21.66
N ARG A 421 9.41 -0.72 -21.30
CA ARG A 421 10.43 -1.75 -21.09
C ARG A 421 10.54 -2.09 -19.61
N ALA A 422 10.19 -3.32 -19.24
CA ALA A 422 10.51 -3.84 -17.92
C ALA A 422 12.03 -4.02 -17.79
N THR A 423 12.65 -3.24 -16.90
CA THR A 423 14.04 -3.39 -16.51
C THR A 423 14.18 -4.58 -15.57
N PHE A 424 15.15 -5.45 -15.89
CA PHE A 424 15.56 -6.50 -14.97
C PHE A 424 16.80 -6.03 -14.22
N PRO A 425 16.85 -6.14 -12.89
CA PRO A 425 18.04 -5.78 -12.15
C PRO A 425 19.21 -6.63 -12.66
N ILE A 426 20.19 -5.97 -13.25
CA ILE A 426 21.51 -6.54 -13.46
C ILE A 426 22.06 -6.77 -12.06
N VAL A 427 22.20 -8.03 -11.65
CA VAL A 427 22.87 -8.39 -10.38
C VAL A 427 24.25 -7.74 -10.39
N SER A 428 24.43 -6.71 -9.56
CA SER A 428 25.64 -5.92 -9.55
C SER A 428 26.78 -6.68 -8.86
N LYS A 429 27.91 -6.74 -9.58
CA LYS A 429 29.31 -6.77 -9.12
C LYS A 429 29.59 -7.53 -7.81
N GLY A 430 29.60 -8.86 -7.90
CA GLY A 430 30.52 -9.67 -7.10
C GLY A 430 31.85 -9.81 -7.84
N SER A 431 32.98 -9.47 -7.20
CA SER A 431 34.30 -9.84 -7.72
C SER A 431 34.38 -11.36 -7.78
N VAL A 432 34.45 -11.92 -8.99
CA VAL A 432 34.73 -13.34 -9.14
C VAL A 432 36.16 -13.57 -8.66
N ASN A 433 36.29 -14.23 -7.50
CA ASN A 433 37.58 -14.53 -6.90
C ASN A 433 38.45 -15.33 -7.90
N LYS A 434 39.73 -14.95 -8.10
CA LYS A 434 40.68 -15.62 -9.02
C LYS A 434 40.68 -17.14 -8.84
N THR A 435 40.51 -17.60 -7.61
CA THR A 435 40.45 -19.02 -7.24
C THR A 435 39.25 -19.77 -7.84
N ALA A 436 38.11 -19.10 -8.09
CA ALA A 436 36.94 -19.71 -8.72
C ALA A 436 37.15 -19.91 -10.23
N VAL A 437 37.83 -18.97 -10.88
CA VAL A 437 38.22 -19.07 -12.31
C VAL A 437 39.25 -20.19 -12.53
N GLU A 438 40.20 -20.33 -11.61
CA GLU A 438 41.19 -21.42 -11.64
C GLU A 438 40.56 -22.80 -11.41
N LYS A 439 39.58 -22.90 -10.50
CA LYS A 439 38.81 -24.15 -10.28
C LYS A 439 37.96 -24.55 -11.49
N LEU A 440 37.38 -23.58 -12.20
CA LEU A 440 36.65 -23.82 -13.45
C LEU A 440 37.57 -24.29 -14.59
N ARG A 441 38.80 -23.76 -14.67
CA ARG A 441 39.82 -24.21 -15.64
C ARG A 441 40.36 -25.61 -15.36
N ALA A 442 40.37 -26.04 -14.10
CA ALA A 442 40.86 -27.36 -13.69
C ALA A 442 39.81 -28.48 -13.78
N SER A 443 38.54 -28.16 -14.08
CA SER A 443 37.45 -29.14 -14.14
C SER A 443 37.56 -30.02 -15.39
N PRO A 444 37.73 -31.36 -15.27
CA PRO A 444 37.83 -32.27 -16.41
C PRO A 444 36.56 -32.31 -17.29
N ALA A 445 35.43 -31.83 -16.77
CA ALA A 445 34.13 -31.82 -17.44
C ALA A 445 33.95 -30.66 -18.44
N LEU A 446 34.81 -29.62 -18.37
CA LEU A 446 34.75 -28.43 -19.23
C LEU A 446 35.96 -28.40 -20.16
N ARG A 447 35.90 -29.17 -21.26
CA ARG A 447 36.86 -29.00 -22.36
C ARG A 447 36.48 -27.75 -23.15
N PHE A 448 37.18 -26.64 -22.91
CA PHE A 448 37.13 -25.47 -23.78
C PHE A 448 37.66 -25.86 -25.17
N ARG A 449 36.76 -26.07 -26.14
CA ARG A 449 37.15 -26.19 -27.55
C ARG A 449 37.30 -24.78 -28.14
N ARG A 450 38.49 -24.50 -28.68
CA ARG A 450 38.70 -23.32 -29.53
C ARG A 450 37.97 -23.56 -30.85
N LEU A 451 36.97 -22.73 -31.14
CA LEU A 451 36.20 -22.75 -32.39
C LEU A 451 36.78 -21.71 -33.36
N ASP A 452 38.08 -21.80 -33.65
CA ASP A 452 38.72 -20.92 -34.62
C ASP A 452 38.46 -21.42 -36.04
N GLY A 453 37.89 -20.58 -36.91
CA GLY A 453 37.76 -20.83 -38.35
C GLY A 453 36.53 -21.62 -38.82
N MET A 454 35.49 -21.78 -37.99
CA MET A 454 34.24 -22.45 -38.37
C MET A 454 33.21 -21.47 -38.95
N ASP A 455 32.44 -21.90 -39.95
CA ASP A 455 31.31 -21.12 -40.45
C ASP A 455 30.18 -21.01 -39.40
N ARG A 456 29.19 -20.16 -39.68
CA ARG A 456 28.10 -19.80 -38.76
C ARG A 456 27.25 -21.00 -38.34
N ASP A 457 26.98 -21.92 -39.26
CA ASP A 457 26.14 -23.09 -39.04
C ASP A 457 26.91 -24.19 -38.30
N ALA A 458 28.22 -24.31 -38.56
CA ALA A 458 29.10 -25.20 -37.81
C ALA A 458 29.29 -24.74 -36.35
N CYS A 459 29.39 -23.43 -36.12
CA CYS A 459 29.37 -22.85 -34.77
C CYS A 459 28.04 -23.11 -34.05
N TYR A 460 26.92 -23.03 -34.76
CA TYR A 460 25.57 -23.27 -34.24
C TYR A 460 25.40 -24.72 -33.74
N VAL A 461 25.77 -25.71 -34.56
CA VAL A 461 25.67 -27.13 -34.18
C VAL A 461 26.57 -27.46 -33.00
N ALA A 462 27.78 -26.89 -32.95
CA ALA A 462 28.70 -27.09 -31.84
C ALA A 462 28.19 -26.48 -30.52
N LEU A 463 27.61 -25.27 -30.57
CA LEU A 463 27.05 -24.60 -29.40
C LEU A 463 25.82 -25.35 -28.85
N MET A 464 24.94 -25.81 -29.72
CA MET A 464 23.75 -26.58 -29.32
C MET A 464 24.11 -27.94 -28.70
N ALA A 465 25.14 -28.62 -29.23
CA ALA A 465 25.65 -29.85 -28.64
C ALA A 465 26.23 -29.60 -27.23
N MET A 466 26.97 -28.51 -27.04
CA MET A 466 27.53 -28.14 -25.73
C MET A 466 26.46 -27.80 -24.69
N ILE A 467 25.41 -27.05 -25.08
CA ILE A 467 24.28 -26.71 -24.20
C ILE A 467 23.49 -27.97 -23.81
N ARG A 468 23.27 -28.87 -24.77
CA ARG A 468 22.58 -30.15 -24.53
C ARG A 468 23.37 -31.05 -23.57
N ASP A 469 24.67 -31.19 -23.79
CA ASP A 469 25.52 -32.03 -22.95
C ASP A 469 25.67 -31.43 -21.54
N TRP A 470 25.72 -30.10 -21.40
CA TRP A 470 25.72 -29.42 -20.10
C TRP A 470 24.40 -29.60 -19.34
N ARG A 471 23.24 -29.53 -20.01
CA ARG A 471 21.91 -29.82 -19.41
C ARG A 471 21.79 -31.25 -18.91
N ASN A 472 22.34 -32.22 -19.65
CA ASN A 472 22.33 -33.61 -19.23
C ASN A 472 23.20 -33.85 -17.98
N LEU A 473 24.20 -32.99 -17.75
CA LEU A 473 25.09 -33.05 -16.58
C LEU A 473 24.60 -32.22 -15.38
N ASN A 474 23.76 -31.20 -15.59
CA ASN A 474 23.26 -30.29 -14.54
C ASN A 474 21.75 -30.00 -14.70
N PRO A 475 20.86 -30.79 -14.08
CA PRO A 475 19.40 -30.68 -14.25
C PRO A 475 18.71 -29.57 -13.42
N ALA A 476 19.45 -28.73 -12.68
CA ALA A 476 18.93 -27.59 -11.92
C ALA A 476 19.23 -26.25 -12.65
N PRO A 477 18.44 -25.17 -12.42
CA PRO A 477 18.65 -23.90 -13.11
C PRO A 477 19.88 -23.19 -12.56
N THR A 478 21.04 -23.42 -13.19
CA THR A 478 22.26 -22.65 -12.95
C THR A 478 22.65 -21.85 -14.19
N ASN A 479 23.22 -20.67 -13.97
CA ASN A 479 23.58 -19.70 -15.00
C ASN A 479 24.56 -20.31 -16.04
N VAL A 480 24.29 -20.08 -17.34
CA VAL A 480 25.18 -20.48 -18.44
C VAL A 480 26.07 -19.29 -18.81
N VAL A 481 27.39 -19.49 -18.86
CA VAL A 481 28.36 -18.48 -19.30
C VAL A 481 28.85 -18.86 -20.69
N ILE A 482 28.61 -18.00 -21.70
CA ILE A 482 29.09 -18.20 -23.08
C ILE A 482 30.10 -17.09 -23.40
N ALA A 483 31.33 -17.46 -23.75
CA ALA A 483 32.33 -16.57 -24.32
C ALA A 483 32.47 -16.87 -25.82
N SER A 484 32.21 -15.91 -26.69
CA SER A 484 32.41 -16.06 -28.15
C SER A 484 33.27 -14.92 -28.70
N GLY A 485 34.10 -15.23 -29.70
CA GLY A 485 34.90 -14.26 -30.43
C GLY A 485 34.09 -13.49 -31.48
N HIS A 486 34.68 -12.40 -31.98
CA HIS A 486 34.16 -11.26 -32.76
C HIS A 486 32.98 -11.40 -33.75
N HIS A 487 32.47 -12.59 -34.13
CA HIS A 487 31.55 -12.74 -35.28
C HIS A 487 30.19 -13.42 -35.00
N CYS A 488 29.88 -13.79 -33.75
CA CYS A 488 28.61 -14.45 -33.41
C CYS A 488 27.67 -13.65 -32.49
N TYR A 489 27.79 -12.32 -32.45
CA TYR A 489 27.11 -11.55 -31.40
C TYR A 489 25.60 -11.31 -31.63
N LYS A 490 25.17 -10.93 -32.83
CA LYS A 490 23.80 -10.40 -33.00
C LYS A 490 22.69 -11.47 -32.99
N GLY A 491 22.83 -12.51 -33.82
CA GLY A 491 21.79 -13.56 -33.93
C GLY A 491 21.70 -14.49 -32.71
N THR A 492 22.79 -14.68 -31.98
CA THR A 492 22.82 -15.52 -30.78
C THR A 492 22.15 -14.82 -29.60
N LEU A 493 22.22 -13.48 -29.51
CA LEU A 493 21.56 -12.69 -28.47
C LEU A 493 20.04 -12.66 -28.63
N GLU A 494 19.53 -12.48 -29.85
CA GLU A 494 18.08 -12.51 -30.13
C GLU A 494 17.46 -13.87 -29.79
N LEU A 495 18.17 -14.96 -30.09
CA LEU A 495 17.69 -16.32 -29.84
C LEU A 495 17.74 -16.73 -28.36
N LEU A 496 18.77 -16.33 -27.62
CA LEU A 496 18.87 -16.61 -26.17
C LEU A 496 17.82 -15.86 -25.37
N ASN A 497 17.42 -14.67 -25.84
CA ASN A 497 16.33 -13.89 -25.27
C ASN A 497 14.96 -14.57 -25.52
N GLN A 498 14.75 -15.13 -26.72
CA GLN A 498 13.55 -15.93 -27.03
C GLN A 498 13.45 -17.23 -26.20
N LEU A 499 14.57 -17.73 -25.66
CA LEU A 499 14.63 -18.97 -24.89
C LEU A 499 14.67 -18.78 -23.36
N GLY A 500 14.57 -17.54 -22.86
CA GLY A 500 14.36 -17.24 -21.44
C GLY A 500 15.58 -17.38 -20.51
N TYR A 501 16.80 -17.16 -21.01
CA TYR A 501 18.02 -17.20 -20.17
C TYR A 501 18.40 -15.81 -19.61
N ASN A 502 18.64 -15.72 -18.29
CA ASN A 502 18.65 -14.45 -17.53
C ASN A 502 20.02 -13.84 -17.16
N THR A 503 21.18 -14.31 -17.67
CA THR A 503 22.46 -13.58 -17.43
C THR A 503 23.52 -13.89 -18.48
N MET A 504 24.24 -12.86 -18.97
CA MET A 504 25.46 -13.00 -19.77
C MET A 504 26.58 -12.11 -19.19
N VAL A 505 27.79 -12.68 -19.05
CA VAL A 505 29.03 -11.92 -18.84
C VAL A 505 29.88 -12.08 -20.10
N ALA A 506 30.05 -11.00 -20.87
CA ALA A 506 30.94 -10.97 -22.02
C ALA A 506 32.32 -10.45 -21.59
N ALA A 507 33.39 -11.15 -21.97
CA ALA A 507 34.76 -10.69 -21.76
C ALA A 507 35.43 -10.47 -23.13
N ARG A 508 36.02 -9.29 -23.33
CA ARG A 508 36.84 -8.95 -24.50
C ARG A 508 38.28 -9.40 -24.21
N PRO A 509 38.97 -10.08 -25.12
CA PRO A 509 40.42 -10.13 -25.12
C PRO A 509 40.93 -9.03 -26.04
N GLU A 510 41.31 -7.88 -25.47
CA GLU A 510 42.18 -6.96 -26.20
C GLU A 510 43.62 -7.22 -25.77
N SER A 511 44.43 -7.61 -26.76
CA SER A 511 45.89 -7.81 -26.72
C SER A 511 46.43 -9.20 -26.34
N ARG A 512 47.57 -9.53 -26.98
CA ARG A 512 48.33 -10.79 -26.87
C ARG A 512 49.10 -10.95 -25.55
N SER A 513 48.86 -10.14 -24.52
CA SER A 513 49.63 -10.16 -23.26
C SER A 513 48.99 -10.96 -22.11
N GLY A 514 47.80 -11.54 -22.28
CA GLY A 514 47.25 -12.49 -21.29
C GLY A 514 46.56 -11.87 -20.07
N ASP A 515 46.37 -10.56 -20.05
CA ASP A 515 45.50 -9.89 -19.07
C ASP A 515 44.07 -9.70 -19.64
N LEU A 516 43.08 -10.05 -18.82
CA LEU A 516 41.65 -9.93 -19.12
C LEU A 516 41.14 -8.61 -18.54
N GLU A 517 40.94 -7.59 -19.38
CA GLU A 517 40.20 -6.39 -19.00
C GLU A 517 38.72 -6.55 -19.35
N ILE A 518 37.85 -6.36 -18.35
CA ILE A 518 36.39 -6.38 -18.53
C ILE A 518 35.97 -4.97 -18.98
N ALA A 519 35.87 -4.76 -20.29
CA ALA A 519 35.25 -3.55 -20.84
C ALA A 519 33.72 -3.71 -20.84
N MET A 520 33.02 -2.94 -19.99
CA MET A 520 31.56 -2.81 -20.02
C MET A 520 31.20 -1.66 -20.98
N HIS A 521 30.56 -1.95 -22.10
CA HIS A 521 29.98 -0.92 -22.98
C HIS A 521 28.46 -0.84 -22.76
N GLN A 522 27.95 0.34 -22.42
CA GLN A 522 26.55 0.70 -22.66
C GLN A 522 26.36 0.85 -24.17
N TRP A 523 25.33 0.21 -24.72
CA TRP A 523 24.91 0.43 -26.10
C TRP A 523 23.51 1.06 -26.07
N ASP A 524 23.43 2.34 -26.44
CA ASP A 524 22.17 2.98 -26.81
C ASP A 524 21.74 2.45 -28.18
N PHE A 525 20.60 1.77 -28.22
CA PHE A 525 19.96 1.41 -29.48
C PHE A 525 18.92 2.47 -29.81
N ALA A 526 19.35 3.50 -30.55
CA ALA A 526 18.44 4.31 -31.35
C ALA A 526 17.87 3.43 -32.47
N ASP A 527 16.57 3.54 -32.67
CA ASP A 527 15.76 2.87 -33.68
C ASP A 527 16.38 2.96 -35.10
N PRO A 528 16.61 1.84 -35.81
CA PRO A 528 16.89 1.86 -37.23
C PRO A 528 15.65 1.44 -38.02
N THR A 529 14.54 2.19 -37.91
CA THR A 529 13.55 2.32 -38.99
C THR A 529 13.89 3.53 -39.88
N GLY A 530 15.14 3.59 -40.34
CA GLY A 530 15.56 4.43 -41.46
C GLY A 530 15.65 3.55 -42.71
N GLY A 531 14.76 3.76 -43.66
CA GLY A 531 14.56 2.90 -44.82
C GLY A 531 15.78 2.74 -45.75
N VAL A 532 15.80 1.61 -46.44
CA VAL A 532 15.70 1.45 -47.91
C VAL A 532 14.96 0.13 -48.16
#